data_AF-F7RKH8-F1
#
_entry.id   AF-F7RKH8-F1
#
_cell.length_a   1.000
_cell.length_b   1.000
_cell.length_c   1.000
_cell.angle_alpha   90.00
_cell.angle_beta   90.00
_cell.angle_gamma   90.00
#
_symmetry.space_group_name_H-M   'P 1'
#
loop_
_entity.id
_entity.type
_entity.pdbx_description
1 polymer ?
#
loop_
_entity_poly.entity_id
_entity_poly.type
_entity_poly.pdbx_seq_one_letter_code
_entity_poly.pdbx_strand_id
1 'polypeptide(L)'
;MGPGVLMAAAAIGASHLVASTRAGAEFGWQLAWVILGVNLLKYPFFAAGARYTAATGESLLHGYLKQGRGYLWLFTGLNVIAAIASTAGVCMLTAAMLTQFIPLPIDWLALLVLISSLILLIFGHYRLLDRLTKLIMFALTLTTLIAATLAWDHTQPLANDFISPSPWQWAYMGFLVAMMGWMPAPIEVSAWNSLWLLEKQKPKM
;
A
#
# COMPACT_ATOMS: atom_id res chain seq x y z
N MET A 1 8.67 20.55 -2.98
CA MET A 1 8.78 19.08 -3.12
C MET A 1 7.38 18.51 -3.10
N GLY A 2 7.00 17.78 -4.15
CA GLY A 2 5.60 17.55 -4.50
C GLY A 2 4.93 16.36 -3.79
N PRO A 3 3.59 16.22 -3.95
CA PRO A 3 2.77 15.13 -3.40
C PRO A 3 3.23 13.70 -3.76
N GLY A 4 4.12 13.55 -4.75
CA GLY A 4 4.67 12.26 -5.18
C GLY A 4 5.47 11.49 -4.11
N VAL A 5 6.14 12.17 -3.17
CA VAL A 5 6.88 11.47 -2.09
C VAL A 5 5.93 10.87 -1.07
N LEU A 6 4.84 11.59 -0.73
CA LEU A 6 3.76 11.07 0.11
C LEU A 6 3.03 9.91 -0.56
N MET A 7 2.81 9.99 -1.88
CA MET A 7 2.22 8.90 -2.64
C MET A 7 3.12 7.66 -2.67
N ALA A 8 4.42 7.84 -2.91
CA ALA A 8 5.39 6.75 -2.89
C ALA A 8 5.45 6.09 -1.50
N ALA A 9 5.44 6.90 -0.44
CA ALA A 9 5.44 6.38 0.93
C ALA A 9 4.13 5.70 1.32
N ALA A 10 2.98 6.16 0.82
CA ALA A 10 1.70 5.49 1.02
C ALA A 10 1.62 4.16 0.25
N ALA A 11 2.32 4.03 -0.88
CA ALA A 11 2.38 2.81 -1.68
C ALA A 11 3.37 1.76 -1.13
N ILE A 12 4.45 2.20 -0.47
CA ILE A 12 5.47 1.33 0.09
C ILE A 12 5.09 1.02 1.56
N GLY A 13 4.16 0.08 1.72
CA GLY A 13 3.65 -0.35 3.03
C GLY A 13 3.35 -1.85 3.07
N ALA A 14 2.15 -2.20 3.54
CA ALA A 14 1.73 -3.59 3.74
C ALA A 14 1.87 -4.48 2.49
N SER A 15 1.65 -3.94 1.29
CA SER A 15 1.78 -4.69 0.03
C SER A 15 3.22 -5.14 -0.25
N HIS A 16 4.20 -4.27 -0.01
CA HIS A 16 5.62 -4.54 -0.30
C HIS A 16 6.33 -5.22 0.88
N LEU A 17 6.04 -4.80 2.12
CA LEU A 17 6.74 -5.29 3.31
C LEU A 17 6.10 -6.48 3.99
N VAL A 18 4.81 -6.73 3.75
CA VAL A 18 4.10 -7.85 4.39
C VAL A 18 3.62 -8.85 3.37
N ALA A 19 2.88 -8.44 2.35
CA ALA A 19 2.38 -9.39 1.37
C ALA A 19 3.51 -9.99 0.53
N SER A 20 4.47 -9.18 0.07
CA SER A 20 5.60 -9.69 -0.75
C SER A 20 6.60 -10.50 0.07
N THR A 21 6.89 -10.09 1.31
CA THR A 21 7.79 -10.83 2.21
C THR A 21 7.16 -12.14 2.65
N ARG A 22 5.87 -12.14 2.97
CA ARG A 22 5.09 -13.36 3.22
C ARG A 22 5.06 -14.27 2.00
N ALA A 23 4.84 -13.71 0.80
CA ALA A 23 4.89 -14.49 -0.44
C ALA A 23 6.25 -15.17 -0.64
N GLY A 24 7.35 -14.45 -0.39
CA GLY A 24 8.70 -14.99 -0.45
C GLY A 24 8.99 -16.03 0.64
N ALA A 25 8.51 -15.80 1.86
CA ALA A 25 8.70 -16.72 2.99
C ALA A 25 7.89 -18.01 2.83
N GLU A 26 6.64 -17.93 2.37
CA GLU A 26 5.77 -19.10 2.22
C GLU A 26 6.04 -19.84 0.90
N PHE A 27 6.27 -19.14 -0.21
CA PHE A 27 6.31 -19.74 -1.55
C PHE A 27 7.64 -19.57 -2.29
N GLY A 28 8.65 -18.94 -1.67
CA GLY A 28 9.92 -18.64 -2.32
C GLY A 28 9.73 -17.75 -3.55
N TRP A 29 10.35 -18.14 -4.66
CA TRP A 29 10.32 -17.39 -5.92
C TRP A 29 9.08 -17.65 -6.78
N GLN A 30 8.19 -18.57 -6.38
CA GLN A 30 7.05 -19.00 -7.19
C GLN A 30 6.09 -17.86 -7.58
N LEU A 31 5.97 -16.84 -6.73
CA LEU A 31 5.07 -15.70 -6.94
C LEU A 31 5.75 -14.45 -7.51
N ALA A 32 7.07 -14.48 -7.74
CA ALA A 32 7.81 -13.30 -8.20
C ALA A 32 7.27 -12.77 -9.54
N TRP A 33 6.99 -13.67 -10.50
CA TRP A 33 6.43 -13.29 -11.79
C TRP A 33 4.99 -12.77 -11.67
N VAL A 34 4.19 -13.27 -10.72
CA VAL A 34 2.82 -12.79 -10.46
C VAL A 34 2.87 -11.36 -9.96
N ILE A 35 3.75 -11.08 -9.00
CA ILE A 35 3.97 -9.74 -8.45
C ILE A 35 4.38 -8.77 -9.57
N LEU A 36 5.36 -9.14 -10.40
CA LEU A 36 5.78 -8.32 -11.54
C LEU A 36 4.63 -8.11 -12.55
N GLY A 37 3.90 -9.18 -12.89
CA GLY A 37 2.79 -9.12 -13.83
C GLY A 37 1.67 -8.20 -13.37
N VAL A 38 1.27 -8.27 -12.11
CA VAL A 38 0.22 -7.40 -11.54
C VAL A 38 0.64 -5.92 -11.56
N ASN A 39 1.90 -5.63 -11.22
CA ASN A 39 2.44 -4.28 -11.29
C ASN A 39 2.41 -3.72 -12.72
N LEU A 40 2.84 -4.53 -13.69
CA LEU A 40 2.84 -4.16 -15.10
C LEU A 40 1.42 -3.93 -15.64
N LEU A 41 0.49 -4.83 -15.33
CA LEU A 41 -0.91 -4.76 -15.79
C LEU A 41 -1.67 -3.58 -15.18
N LYS A 42 -1.32 -3.17 -13.97
CA LYS A 42 -1.97 -2.02 -13.31
C LYS A 42 -1.43 -0.68 -13.76
N TYR A 43 -0.18 -0.60 -14.21
CA TYR A 43 0.46 0.65 -14.61
C TYR A 43 -0.38 1.49 -15.60
N PRO A 44 -0.98 0.91 -16.66
CA PRO A 44 -1.85 1.66 -17.59
C PRO A 44 -3.00 2.40 -16.90
N PHE A 45 -3.60 1.84 -15.85
CA PHE A 45 -4.70 2.48 -15.12
C PHE A 45 -4.24 3.72 -14.36
N PHE A 46 -3.09 3.63 -13.68
CA PHE A 46 -2.47 4.79 -13.03
C PHE A 46 -2.05 5.86 -14.03
N ALA A 47 -1.45 5.44 -15.15
CA ALA A 47 -1.03 6.34 -16.22
C ALA A 47 -2.23 7.04 -16.89
N ALA A 48 -3.33 6.32 -17.12
CA ALA A 48 -4.56 6.87 -17.67
C ALA A 48 -5.15 7.96 -16.77
N GLY A 49 -5.15 7.73 -15.45
CA GLY A 49 -5.59 8.72 -14.48
C GLY A 49 -4.78 10.02 -14.51
N ALA A 50 -3.45 9.90 -14.52
CA ALA A 50 -2.57 11.07 -14.61
C ALA A 50 -2.71 11.81 -15.96
N ARG A 51 -2.80 11.06 -17.07
CA ARG A 51 -2.99 11.62 -18.42
C ARG A 51 -4.34 12.32 -18.57
N TYR A 52 -5.41 11.76 -18.02
CA TYR A 52 -6.74 12.38 -18.03
C TYR A 52 -6.69 13.78 -17.42
N THR A 53 -6.10 13.92 -16.24
CA THR A 53 -6.00 15.21 -15.56
C THR A 53 -5.08 16.19 -16.29
N ALA A 54 -3.95 15.71 -16.79
CA ALA A 54 -3.04 16.54 -17.57
C ALA A 54 -3.68 17.08 -18.87
N ALA A 55 -4.54 16.28 -19.52
CA ALA A 55 -5.18 16.65 -20.77
C ALA A 55 -6.46 17.49 -20.58
N THR A 56 -7.23 17.26 -19.51
CA THR A 56 -8.54 17.92 -19.31
C THR A 56 -8.49 19.09 -18.34
N GLY A 57 -7.46 19.19 -17.49
CA GLY A 57 -7.45 20.14 -16.38
C GLY A 57 -8.47 19.81 -15.29
N GLU A 58 -9.02 18.60 -15.28
CA GLU A 58 -10.03 18.14 -14.32
C GLU A 58 -9.56 16.91 -13.53
N SER A 59 -10.17 16.67 -12.36
CA SER A 59 -9.84 15.49 -11.56
C SER A 59 -10.61 14.28 -12.07
N LEU A 60 -10.12 13.08 -11.76
CA LEU A 60 -10.86 11.85 -12.08
C LEU A 60 -12.27 11.84 -11.48
N LEU A 61 -12.46 12.47 -10.31
CA LEU A 61 -13.77 12.64 -9.69
C LEU A 61 -14.73 13.48 -10.55
N HIS A 62 -14.23 14.55 -11.17
CA HIS A 62 -15.00 15.31 -12.15
C HIS A 62 -15.30 14.49 -13.39
N GLY A 63 -14.36 13.66 -13.84
CA GLY A 63 -14.59 12.69 -14.92
C GLY A 63 -15.73 11.72 -14.61
N TYR A 64 -15.74 11.13 -13.41
CA TYR A 64 -16.85 10.26 -12.97
C TYR A 64 -18.17 11.02 -12.90
N LEU A 65 -18.17 12.25 -12.41
CA LEU A 65 -19.37 13.09 -12.37
C LEU A 65 -19.93 13.38 -13.78
N LYS A 66 -19.06 13.65 -14.75
CA LYS A 66 -19.44 13.86 -16.17
C LYS A 66 -20.05 12.63 -16.81
N GLN A 67 -19.62 11.43 -16.43
CA GLN A 67 -20.26 10.18 -16.88
C GLN A 67 -21.62 9.96 -16.20
N GLY A 68 -21.83 10.53 -15.02
CA GLY A 68 -23.10 10.56 -14.32
C GLY A 68 -22.94 10.41 -12.81
N ARG A 69 -23.89 10.97 -12.06
CA ARG A 69 -23.87 10.96 -10.57
C ARG A 69 -23.82 9.54 -10.00
N GLY A 70 -24.40 8.56 -10.69
CA GLY A 70 -24.36 7.14 -10.29
C GLY A 70 -22.93 6.58 -10.24
N TYR A 71 -22.07 6.91 -11.20
CA TYR A 71 -20.68 6.47 -11.21
C TYR A 71 -19.87 7.08 -10.07
N LEU A 72 -20.10 8.36 -9.76
CA LEU A 72 -19.47 9.01 -8.62
C LEU A 72 -19.89 8.37 -7.29
N TRP A 73 -21.18 8.06 -7.13
CA TRP A 73 -21.66 7.37 -5.93
C TRP A 73 -21.11 5.95 -5.80
N LEU A 74 -21.05 5.20 -6.89
CA LEU A 74 -20.45 3.87 -6.90
C LEU A 74 -18.97 3.92 -6.53
N PHE A 75 -18.20 4.82 -7.16
CA PHE A 75 -16.80 5.04 -6.81
C PHE A 75 -16.64 5.39 -5.33
N THR A 76 -17.48 6.29 -4.82
CA THR A 76 -17.44 6.73 -3.42
C THR A 76 -17.75 5.57 -2.46
N GLY A 77 -18.79 4.78 -2.73
CA GLY A 77 -19.14 3.61 -1.91
C GLY A 77 -18.02 2.57 -1.86
N LEU A 78 -17.44 2.24 -3.03
CA LEU A 78 -16.30 1.33 -3.11
C LEU A 78 -15.08 1.90 -2.37
N ASN A 79 -14.81 3.21 -2.50
CA ASN A 79 -13.71 3.87 -1.82
C ASN A 79 -13.87 3.88 -0.29
N VAL A 80 -15.09 4.08 0.22
CA VAL A 80 -15.36 4.00 1.67
C VAL A 80 -15.07 2.60 2.20
N ILE A 81 -15.55 1.56 1.51
CA ILE A 81 -15.29 0.16 1.90
C ILE A 81 -13.77 -0.11 1.88
N ALA A 82 -13.09 0.31 0.80
CA ALA A 82 -11.65 0.14 0.67
C ALA A 82 -10.90 0.89 1.78
N ALA A 83 -11.28 2.12 2.11
CA ALA A 83 -10.64 2.92 3.16
C ALA A 83 -10.78 2.28 4.54
N ILE A 84 -11.96 1.74 4.87
CA ILE A 84 -12.20 1.02 6.13
C ILE A 84 -11.34 -0.24 6.19
N ALA A 85 -11.38 -1.07 5.14
CA ALA A 85 -10.59 -2.30 5.08
C ALA A 85 -9.09 -2.03 5.14
N SER A 86 -8.62 -0.98 4.45
CA SER A 86 -7.21 -0.54 4.47
C SER A 86 -6.78 -0.10 5.85
N THR A 87 -7.58 0.74 6.51
CA THR A 87 -7.27 1.27 7.83
C THR A 87 -7.25 0.15 8.86
N ALA A 88 -8.25 -0.74 8.83
CA ALA A 88 -8.32 -1.91 9.71
C ALA A 88 -7.11 -2.84 9.49
N GLY A 89 -6.77 -3.14 8.24
CA GLY A 89 -5.64 -4.00 7.90
C GLY A 89 -4.30 -3.45 8.40
N VAL A 90 -4.03 -2.16 8.17
CA VAL A 90 -2.78 -1.53 8.63
C VAL A 90 -2.74 -1.42 10.16
N CYS A 91 -3.86 -1.09 10.82
CA CYS A 91 -3.93 -1.02 12.29
C CYS A 91 -3.69 -2.40 12.92
N MET A 92 -4.38 -3.44 12.44
CA MET A 92 -4.23 -4.80 12.96
C MET A 92 -2.82 -5.33 12.73
N LEU A 93 -2.25 -5.11 11.55
CA LEU A 93 -0.88 -5.51 11.25
C LEU A 93 0.12 -4.83 12.20
N THR A 94 -0.01 -3.52 12.38
CA THR A 94 0.87 -2.75 13.27
C THR A 94 0.71 -3.23 14.71
N ALA A 95 -0.53 -3.49 15.15
CA ALA A 95 -0.81 -4.04 16.46
C ALA A 95 -0.19 -5.43 16.64
N ALA A 96 -0.31 -6.32 15.66
CA ALA A 96 0.30 -7.64 15.67
C ALA A 96 1.81 -7.56 15.85
N MET A 97 2.50 -6.62 15.20
CA MET A 97 3.93 -6.39 15.41
C MET A 97 4.23 -5.85 16.82
N LEU A 98 3.40 -4.95 17.34
CA LEU A 98 3.56 -4.39 18.70
C LEU A 98 3.39 -5.43 19.81
N THR A 99 2.59 -6.49 19.60
CA THR A 99 2.45 -7.57 20.60
C THR A 99 3.78 -8.26 20.94
N GLN A 100 4.76 -8.21 20.04
CA GLN A 100 6.11 -8.76 20.28
C GLN A 100 6.90 -7.97 21.33
N PHE A 101 6.49 -6.72 21.60
CA PHE A 101 7.19 -5.81 22.50
C PHE A 101 6.33 -5.39 23.70
N ILE A 102 5.01 -5.37 23.54
CA ILE A 102 4.06 -4.88 24.54
C ILE A 102 3.08 -6.02 24.87
N PRO A 103 3.01 -6.48 26.13
CA PRO A 103 2.13 -7.57 26.55
C PRO A 103 0.70 -7.08 26.78
N LEU A 104 0.07 -6.52 25.74
CA LEU A 104 -1.33 -6.11 25.73
C LEU A 104 -2.12 -6.88 24.67
N PRO A 105 -3.45 -7.06 24.85
CA PRO A 105 -4.27 -7.66 23.82
C PRO A 105 -4.20 -6.87 22.51
N ILE A 106 -4.22 -7.59 21.39
CA ILE A 106 -4.09 -7.01 20.05
C ILE A 106 -5.16 -5.94 19.77
N ASP A 107 -6.38 -6.12 20.28
CA ASP A 107 -7.48 -5.17 20.10
C ASP A 107 -7.18 -3.81 20.73
N TRP A 108 -6.58 -3.81 21.93
CA TRP A 108 -6.17 -2.58 22.62
C TRP A 108 -5.01 -1.89 21.91
N LEU A 109 -4.06 -2.67 21.40
CA LEU A 109 -2.95 -2.13 20.61
C LEU A 109 -3.44 -1.54 19.29
N ALA A 110 -4.38 -2.20 18.60
CA ALA A 110 -4.98 -1.70 17.37
C ALA A 110 -5.76 -0.40 17.61
N LEU A 111 -6.51 -0.33 18.71
CA LEU A 111 -7.20 0.89 19.13
C LEU A 111 -6.22 2.03 19.42
N LEU A 112 -5.12 1.75 20.12
CA LEU A 112 -4.07 2.73 20.42
C LEU A 112 -3.40 3.24 19.14
N VAL A 113 -3.09 2.34 18.19
CA VAL A 113 -2.56 2.71 16.87
C VAL A 113 -3.55 3.60 16.12
N LEU A 114 -4.84 3.27 16.14
CA LEU A 114 -5.87 4.08 15.47
C LEU A 114 -5.98 5.48 16.11
N ILE A 115 -6.06 5.56 17.43
CA ILE A 115 -6.18 6.83 18.16
C ILE A 115 -4.93 7.69 17.96
N SER A 116 -3.74 7.12 18.09
CA SER A 116 -2.48 7.85 17.87
C SER A 116 -2.36 8.37 16.44
N SER A 117 -2.77 7.58 15.44
CA SER A 117 -2.83 8.00 14.04
C SER A 117 -3.82 9.14 13.83
N LEU A 118 -4.99 9.09 14.48
CA LEU A 118 -6.00 10.14 14.41
C LEU A 118 -5.52 11.45 15.06
N ILE A 119 -4.89 11.37 16.24
CA ILE A 119 -4.27 12.52 16.92
C ILE A 119 -3.20 13.14 16.02
N LEU A 120 -2.34 12.31 15.42
CA LEU A 120 -1.32 12.79 14.50
C LEU A 120 -1.94 13.45 13.27
N LEU A 121 -3.05 12.94 12.74
CA LEU A 121 -3.74 13.56 11.60
C LEU A 121 -4.38 14.91 11.96
N ILE A 122 -4.98 15.02 13.14
CA ILE A 122 -5.68 16.24 13.59
C ILE A 122 -4.68 17.34 13.99
N PHE A 123 -3.61 16.98 14.72
CA PHE A 123 -2.67 17.95 15.32
C PHE A 123 -1.32 18.04 14.59
N GLY A 124 -0.94 16.97 13.89
CA GLY A 124 0.29 16.90 13.11
C GLY A 124 0.15 17.71 11.83
N HIS A 125 0.54 18.97 11.92
CA HIS A 125 0.71 19.85 10.77
C HIS A 125 1.47 19.11 9.66
N TYR A 126 1.10 19.32 8.38
CA TYR A 126 1.63 18.59 7.21
C TYR A 126 3.16 18.39 7.20
N ARG A 127 3.92 19.35 7.75
CA ARG A 127 5.39 19.29 7.87
C ARG A 127 5.91 18.18 8.78
N LEU A 128 5.22 17.88 9.90
CA LEU A 128 5.62 16.82 10.82
C LEU A 128 5.41 15.45 10.18
N LEU A 129 4.22 15.24 9.59
CA LEU A 129 3.89 14.02 8.85
C LEU A 129 4.89 13.76 7.73
N ASP A 130 5.16 14.76 6.88
CA ASP A 130 6.11 14.64 5.77
C ASP A 130 7.54 14.28 6.23
N ARG A 131 8.02 14.83 7.35
CA ARG A 131 9.35 14.48 7.90
C ARG A 131 9.38 13.06 8.44
N LEU A 132 8.39 12.66 9.24
CA LEU A 132 8.31 11.31 9.81
C LEU A 132 8.21 10.26 8.72
N THR A 133 7.36 10.48 7.72
CA THR A 133 7.21 9.58 6.58
C THR A 133 8.54 9.37 5.85
N LYS A 134 9.33 10.42 5.59
CA LYS A 134 10.64 10.29 4.95
C LYS A 134 11.63 9.50 5.78
N LEU A 135 11.66 9.75 7.10
CA LEU A 135 12.54 9.03 8.01
C LEU A 135 12.22 7.54 8.03
N ILE A 136 10.92 7.20 8.16
CA ILE A 136 10.44 5.82 8.14
C ILE A 136 10.79 5.14 6.82
N MET A 137 10.53 5.80 5.68
CA MET A 137 10.84 5.28 4.36
C MET A 137 12.34 5.01 4.15
N PHE A 138 13.17 5.93 4.62
CA PHE A 138 14.63 5.77 4.56
C PHE A 138 15.08 4.58 5.42
N ALA A 139 14.61 4.50 6.67
CA ALA A 139 14.94 3.40 7.58
C ALA A 139 14.48 2.05 7.00
N LEU A 140 13.25 1.95 6.50
CA LEU A 140 12.70 0.74 5.89
C LEU A 140 13.49 0.29 4.67
N THR A 141 13.86 1.23 3.80
CA THR A 141 14.68 0.91 2.62
C THR A 141 16.04 0.37 3.03
N LEU A 142 16.69 1.03 3.99
CA LEU A 142 18.00 0.62 4.48
C LEU A 142 17.96 -0.75 5.16
N THR A 143 17.00 -1.00 6.06
CA THR A 143 16.87 -2.29 6.74
C THR A 143 16.52 -3.42 5.78
N THR A 144 15.71 -3.15 4.75
CA THR A 144 15.37 -4.12 3.71
C THR A 144 16.60 -4.50 2.89
N LEU A 145 17.43 -3.53 2.50
CA LEU A 145 18.67 -3.79 1.78
C LEU A 145 19.66 -4.60 2.63
N ILE A 146 19.83 -4.23 3.91
CA ILE A 146 20.67 -4.98 4.84
C ILE A 146 20.16 -6.42 4.95
N ALA A 147 18.86 -6.63 5.21
CA ALA A 147 18.27 -7.96 5.30
C ALA A 147 18.47 -8.78 4.01
N ALA A 148 18.30 -8.17 2.83
CA ALA A 148 18.53 -8.83 1.55
C ALA A 148 19.99 -9.24 1.36
N THR A 149 20.95 -8.38 1.71
CA THR A 149 22.38 -8.72 1.63
C THR A 149 22.79 -9.82 2.61
N LEU A 150 22.26 -9.80 3.85
CA LEU A 150 22.52 -10.85 4.83
C LEU A 150 21.91 -12.20 4.43
N ALA A 151 20.73 -12.17 3.79
CA ALA A 151 20.05 -13.37 3.32
C ALA A 151 20.67 -13.96 2.04
N TRP A 152 21.44 -13.17 1.27
CA TRP A 152 22.03 -13.59 0.00
C TRP A 152 22.97 -14.80 0.18
N ASP A 153 23.79 -14.78 1.23
CA ASP A 153 24.77 -15.84 1.51
C ASP A 153 24.23 -16.94 2.44
N HIS A 154 23.09 -16.71 3.11
CA HIS A 154 22.44 -17.69 3.99
C HIS A 154 21.46 -18.57 3.23
N THR A 155 21.97 -19.43 2.34
CA THR A 155 21.18 -20.57 1.84
C THR A 155 21.32 -21.72 2.84
N GLN A 156 20.44 -21.76 3.84
CA GLN A 156 20.31 -22.96 4.66
C GLN A 156 19.92 -24.11 3.72
N PRO A 157 20.65 -25.24 3.69
CA PRO A 157 20.24 -26.39 2.91
C PRO A 157 18.85 -26.80 3.38
N LEU A 158 17.88 -26.72 2.47
CA LEU A 158 16.53 -27.20 2.72
C LEU A 158 16.64 -28.67 3.14
N ALA A 159 15.85 -29.09 4.14
CA ALA A 159 15.81 -30.50 4.52
C ALA A 159 15.57 -31.36 3.27
N ASN A 160 16.22 -32.53 3.18
CA ASN A 160 16.18 -33.37 1.97
C ASN A 160 14.75 -33.75 1.52
N ASP A 161 13.77 -33.68 2.43
CA ASP A 161 12.36 -33.99 2.17
C ASP A 161 11.45 -32.74 2.14
N PHE A 162 12.02 -31.53 2.06
CA PHE A 162 11.24 -30.30 2.02
C PHE A 162 10.46 -30.17 0.72
N ILE A 163 9.14 -30.30 0.81
CA ILE A 163 8.22 -30.02 -0.29
C ILE A 163 7.74 -28.57 -0.14
N SER A 164 8.13 -27.72 -1.08
CA SER A 164 7.65 -26.34 -1.10
C SER A 164 6.12 -26.31 -1.26
N PRO A 165 5.38 -25.57 -0.41
CA PRO A 165 3.94 -25.46 -0.57
C PRO A 165 3.62 -24.78 -1.91
N SER A 166 2.56 -25.25 -2.56
CA SER A 166 2.08 -24.68 -3.81
C SER A 166 1.15 -23.49 -3.50
N PRO A 167 1.38 -22.30 -4.09
CA PRO A 167 0.50 -21.16 -3.88
C PRO A 167 -0.88 -21.35 -4.54
N TRP A 168 -1.03 -22.30 -5.47
CA TRP A 168 -2.24 -22.49 -6.27
C TRP A 168 -3.34 -23.30 -5.57
N GLN A 169 -3.26 -23.43 -4.25
CA GLN A 169 -4.27 -24.13 -3.44
C GLN A 169 -5.41 -23.18 -3.05
N TRP A 170 -6.62 -23.74 -2.91
CA TRP A 170 -7.79 -22.98 -2.47
C TRP A 170 -7.59 -22.24 -1.15
N ALA A 171 -6.79 -22.81 -0.23
CA ALA A 171 -6.44 -22.18 1.04
C ALA A 171 -5.74 -20.81 0.89
N TYR A 172 -4.97 -20.63 -0.19
CA TYR A 172 -4.20 -19.40 -0.43
C TYR A 172 -4.90 -18.43 -1.39
N MET A 173 -6.06 -18.79 -1.93
CA MET A 173 -6.80 -17.95 -2.89
C MET A 173 -7.07 -16.54 -2.32
N GLY A 174 -7.50 -16.46 -1.06
CA GLY A 174 -7.74 -15.17 -0.39
C GLY A 174 -6.48 -14.31 -0.29
N PHE A 175 -5.34 -14.93 0.03
CA PHE A 175 -4.05 -14.24 0.07
C PHE A 175 -3.63 -13.76 -1.32
N LEU A 176 -3.74 -14.61 -2.34
CA LEU A 176 -3.38 -14.25 -3.72
C LEU A 176 -4.24 -13.10 -4.22
N VAL A 177 -5.57 -13.17 -4.04
CA VAL A 177 -6.49 -12.09 -4.46
C VAL A 177 -6.17 -10.79 -3.74
N ALA A 178 -5.95 -10.83 -2.42
CA ALA A 178 -5.58 -9.65 -1.66
C ALA A 178 -4.25 -9.06 -2.12
N MET A 179 -3.21 -9.90 -2.26
CA MET A 179 -1.88 -9.48 -2.71
C MET A 179 -1.93 -8.85 -4.10
N MET A 180 -2.55 -9.52 -5.08
CA MET A 180 -2.68 -9.00 -6.45
C MET A 180 -3.56 -7.74 -6.50
N GLY A 181 -4.65 -7.73 -5.73
CA GLY A 181 -5.58 -6.61 -5.65
C GLY A 181 -4.96 -5.34 -5.06
N TRP A 182 -4.02 -5.47 -4.13
CA TRP A 182 -3.38 -4.33 -3.47
C TRP A 182 -2.03 -3.92 -4.04
N MET A 183 -1.25 -4.81 -4.66
CA MET A 183 0.05 -4.45 -5.23
C MET A 183 -0.09 -3.68 -6.55
N PRO A 184 0.71 -2.62 -6.80
CA PRO A 184 1.57 -1.93 -5.84
C PRO A 184 0.74 -1.06 -4.87
N ALA A 185 -0.33 -0.47 -5.40
CA ALA A 185 -1.34 0.26 -4.66
C ALA A 185 -2.73 -0.08 -5.24
N PRO A 186 -3.80 0.20 -4.48
CA PRO A 186 -5.16 0.16 -5.00
C PRO A 186 -5.41 1.21 -6.10
N ILE A 187 -6.34 0.94 -7.03
CA ILE A 187 -6.57 1.77 -8.22
C ILE A 187 -7.11 3.15 -7.85
N GLU A 188 -7.84 3.26 -6.74
CA GLU A 188 -8.38 4.52 -6.21
C GLU A 188 -7.31 5.57 -5.90
N VAL A 189 -6.05 5.16 -5.67
CA VAL A 189 -4.93 6.09 -5.48
C VAL A 189 -4.72 6.96 -6.73
N SER A 190 -5.14 6.49 -7.92
CA SER A 190 -5.15 7.31 -9.14
C SER A 190 -6.01 8.58 -8.99
N ALA A 191 -7.13 8.53 -8.26
CA ALA A 191 -7.99 9.68 -8.01
C ALA A 191 -7.30 10.71 -7.11
N TRP A 192 -6.58 10.27 -6.08
CA TRP A 192 -5.80 11.17 -5.22
C TRP A 192 -4.67 11.84 -6.00
N ASN A 193 -3.94 11.06 -6.81
CA ASN A 193 -2.90 11.59 -7.68
C ASN A 193 -3.45 12.64 -8.65
N SER A 194 -4.66 12.43 -9.18
CA SER A 194 -5.34 13.38 -10.07
C SER A 194 -5.60 14.73 -9.38
N LEU A 195 -6.08 14.72 -8.13
CA LEU A 195 -6.34 15.94 -7.36
C LEU A 195 -5.06 16.70 -7.04
N TRP A 196 -4.03 15.97 -6.63
CA TRP A 196 -2.73 16.55 -6.32
C TRP A 196 -2.00 17.12 -7.53
N LEU A 197 -2.17 16.50 -8.70
CA LEU A 197 -1.63 17.01 -9.96
C LEU A 197 -2.26 18.37 -10.32
N LEU A 198 -3.58 18.51 -10.14
CA LEU A 198 -4.27 19.80 -10.34
C LEU A 198 -3.77 20.87 -9.38
N GLU A 199 -3.66 20.55 -8.10
CA GLU A 199 -3.20 21.52 -7.10
C GLU A 199 -1.78 22.00 -7.40
N LYS A 200 -0.93 21.12 -7.93
CA LYS A 200 0.43 21.47 -8.35
C LYS A 200 0.48 22.34 -9.61
N GLN A 201 -0.53 22.25 -10.47
CA GLN A 201 -0.64 23.07 -11.69
C GLN A 201 -1.16 24.49 -11.40
N LYS A 202 -1.75 24.74 -10.23
CA LYS A 202 -2.18 26.09 -9.84
C LYS A 202 -0.96 27.00 -9.67
N PRO A 203 -0.99 28.24 -10.21
CA PRO A 203 0.07 29.21 -9.97
C PRO A 203 0.13 29.49 -8.46
N LYS A 204 1.34 29.50 -7.89
CA LYS A 204 1.54 29.95 -6.52
C LYS A 204 1.21 31.44 -6.47
N MET A 205 0.11 31.80 -5.82
CA MET A 205 -0.18 33.18 -5.42
C MET A 205 0.79 33.63 -4.35
#